data_AF-A0A1I5QJK7-F1
#
_entry.id   AF-A0A1I5QJK7-F1
#
_cell.length_a   1.000
_cell.length_b   1.000
_cell.length_c   1.000
_cell.angle_alpha   90.00
_cell.angle_beta   90.00
_cell.angle_gamma   90.00
#
_symmetry.space_group_name_H-M   'P 1'
#
loop_
_entity.id
_entity.type
_entity.pdbx_description
1 polymer ?
#
loop_
_entity_poly.entity_id
_entity_poly.type
_entity_poly.pdbx_seq_one_letter_code
_entity_poly.pdbx_strand_id
1 'polypeptide(L)'
;MSISKLFNTIEKFLNQTEQEKKKRFKKKFKTPGEYIKLKEEILKQEKEKIEQEIEKKYQNNKIDNETIVDLKVKTENNKKRMSKEEYKKSLVKKGKDYEKYVGKYFENLGYIVKFNGIEKGKKDSSIDLIAIRNDEIVLIQCKNWKENSKYKINHEKIKSFVGDTYSFIEKNPIYKNYKIQRIFAISNRILDKSAIAYIKENRNIVNYMLLHMPD
;
A
#
# COMPACT_ATOMS: atom_id res chain seq x y z
N MET A 1 3.37 -29.64 6.26
CA MET A 1 3.56 -28.28 6.84
C MET A 1 2.98 -27.28 5.85
N SER A 2 1.97 -26.46 6.20
CA SER A 2 1.34 -25.55 5.23
C SER A 2 2.31 -24.43 4.82
N ILE A 3 2.23 -23.98 3.57
CA ILE A 3 3.03 -22.86 3.03
C ILE A 3 2.90 -21.61 3.92
N SER A 4 1.74 -21.37 4.54
CA SER A 4 1.55 -20.25 5.46
C SER A 4 2.32 -20.40 6.77
N LYS A 5 2.53 -21.62 7.28
CA LYS A 5 3.37 -21.86 8.46
C LYS A 5 4.84 -21.60 8.14
N LEU A 6 5.31 -22.02 6.96
CA LEU A 6 6.69 -21.76 6.53
C LEU A 6 6.94 -20.27 6.30
N PHE A 7 6.00 -19.55 5.68
CA PHE A 7 6.09 -18.11 5.46
C PHE A 7 6.15 -17.32 6.78
N ASN A 8 5.28 -17.67 7.73
CA ASN A 8 5.28 -17.03 9.05
C ASN A 8 6.55 -17.33 9.86
N THR A 9 7.11 -18.54 9.73
CA THR A 9 8.38 -18.90 10.37
C THR A 9 9.55 -18.11 9.75
N ILE A 10 9.57 -17.95 8.43
CA ILE A 10 10.59 -17.15 7.72
C ILE A 10 10.46 -15.67 8.08
N GLU A 11 9.26 -15.09 8.07
CA GLU A 11 9.05 -13.69 8.50
C GLU A 11 9.49 -13.47 9.94
N LYS A 12 9.20 -14.41 10.85
CA LYS A 12 9.58 -14.28 12.25
C LYS A 12 11.10 -14.38 12.45
N PHE A 13 11.77 -15.24 11.70
CA PHE A 13 13.23 -15.38 11.71
C PHE A 13 13.94 -14.16 11.12
N LEU A 14 13.41 -13.61 10.01
CA LEU A 14 13.91 -12.38 9.38
C LEU A 14 13.74 -11.17 10.32
N ASN A 15 12.58 -11.04 10.98
CA ASN A 15 12.33 -9.94 11.91
C ASN A 15 13.18 -10.04 13.20
N GLN A 16 13.43 -11.25 13.71
CA GLN A 16 14.32 -11.47 14.85
C GLN A 16 15.78 -11.13 14.50
N THR A 17 16.26 -11.56 13.33
CA THR A 17 17.62 -11.24 12.87
C THR A 17 17.82 -9.75 12.59
N GLU A 18 16.80 -9.02 12.12
CA GLU A 18 16.89 -7.57 11.90
C GLU A 18 17.00 -6.77 13.20
N GLN A 19 16.29 -7.20 14.26
CA GLN A 19 16.33 -6.55 15.58
C GLN A 19 17.64 -6.82 16.33
N GLU A 20 18.17 -8.04 16.25
CA GLU A 20 19.47 -8.40 16.83
C GLU A 20 20.63 -7.70 16.11
N LYS A 21 20.56 -7.56 14.77
CA LYS A 21 21.54 -6.79 13.99
C LYS A 21 21.47 -5.30 14.33
N LYS A 22 20.29 -4.67 14.43
CA LYS A 22 20.15 -3.25 14.82
C LYS A 22 20.75 -2.93 16.20
N LYS A 23 20.64 -3.84 17.18
CA LYS A 23 21.25 -3.68 18.52
C LYS A 23 22.77 -3.83 18.52
N ARG A 24 23.33 -4.75 17.72
CA ARG A 24 24.79 -4.95 17.60
C ARG A 24 25.49 -3.87 16.74
N PHE A 25 24.75 -3.19 15.86
CA PHE A 25 25.28 -2.29 14.82
C PHE A 25 25.54 -0.83 15.23
N LYS A 26 24.95 -0.32 16.33
CA LYS A 26 25.21 1.06 16.81
C LYS A 26 26.66 1.30 17.28
N LYS A 27 27.50 0.27 17.38
CA LYS A 27 28.82 0.34 18.01
C LYS A 27 30.02 0.22 17.05
N LYS A 28 29.84 0.09 15.72
CA LYS A 28 30.94 -0.37 14.82
C LYS A 28 31.22 0.36 13.49
N PHE A 29 30.49 1.40 13.09
CA PHE A 29 30.72 2.06 11.78
C PHE A 29 30.87 3.58 11.90
N LYS A 30 31.86 4.17 11.22
CA LYS A 30 32.32 5.55 11.44
C LYS A 30 31.62 6.60 10.58
N THR A 31 30.95 6.24 9.46
CA THR A 31 30.12 7.20 8.71
C THR A 31 28.87 6.58 8.05
N PRO A 32 27.80 7.39 7.79
CA PRO A 32 26.58 6.92 7.12
C PRO A 32 26.77 6.34 5.70
N GLY A 33 27.79 6.80 4.96
CA GLY A 33 28.08 6.33 3.60
C GLY A 33 28.58 4.89 3.53
N GLU A 34 29.36 4.46 4.52
CA GLU A 34 29.87 3.08 4.62
C GLU A 34 28.74 2.09 4.92
N TYR A 35 27.75 2.52 5.71
CA TYR A 35 26.57 1.73 6.02
C TYR A 35 25.66 1.50 4.80
N ILE A 36 25.47 2.53 3.96
CA ILE A 36 24.66 2.42 2.75
C ILE A 36 25.32 1.44 1.77
N LYS A 37 26.63 1.58 1.52
CA LYS A 37 27.38 0.64 0.66
C LYS A 37 27.31 -0.80 1.15
N LEU A 38 27.53 -1.02 2.45
CA LEU A 38 27.45 -2.36 3.04
C LEU A 38 26.02 -2.94 2.98
N LYS A 39 24.99 -2.10 3.15
CA LYS A 39 23.59 -2.52 3.05
C LYS A 39 23.22 -2.90 1.61
N GLU A 40 23.73 -2.18 0.62
CA GLU A 40 23.54 -2.49 -0.80
C GLU A 40 24.26 -3.79 -1.20
N GLU A 41 25.48 -4.02 -0.70
CA GLU A 41 26.22 -5.28 -0.92
C GLU A 41 25.52 -6.48 -0.29
N ILE A 42 25.02 -6.36 0.93
CA ILE A 42 24.27 -7.44 1.60
C ILE A 42 22.98 -7.75 0.83
N LEU A 43 22.25 -6.73 0.39
CA LEU A 43 21.01 -6.91 -0.38
C LEU A 43 21.27 -7.60 -1.72
N LYS A 44 22.40 -7.28 -2.38
CA LYS A 44 22.82 -7.92 -3.63
C LYS A 44 23.15 -9.39 -3.42
N GLN A 45 23.90 -9.73 -2.37
CA GLN A 45 24.25 -11.11 -2.03
C GLN A 45 23.04 -11.95 -1.61
N GLU A 46 22.06 -11.36 -0.93
CA GLU A 46 20.82 -12.05 -0.56
C GLU A 46 19.92 -12.33 -1.77
N LYS A 47 19.86 -11.41 -2.76
CA LYS A 47 19.14 -11.64 -4.02
C LYS A 47 19.75 -12.76 -4.86
N GLU A 48 21.07 -12.77 -5.04
CA GLU A 48 21.76 -13.83 -5.79
C GLU A 48 21.54 -15.22 -5.18
N LYS A 49 21.52 -15.33 -3.84
CA LYS A 49 21.23 -16.61 -3.16
C LYS A 49 19.80 -17.10 -3.41
N ILE A 50 18.82 -16.19 -3.45
CA ILE A 50 17.41 -16.52 -3.71
C ILE A 50 17.24 -16.98 -5.17
N GLU A 51 17.86 -16.28 -6.12
CA GLU A 51 17.82 -16.66 -7.54
C GLU A 51 18.44 -18.03 -7.77
N GLN A 52 19.58 -18.33 -7.14
CA GLN A 52 20.22 -19.65 -7.20
C GLN A 52 19.37 -20.77 -6.57
N GLU A 53 18.64 -20.49 -5.49
CA GLU A 53 17.71 -21.46 -4.90
C GLU A 53 16.48 -21.71 -5.78
N ILE A 54 15.97 -20.67 -6.46
CA ILE A 54 14.88 -20.78 -7.41
C ILE A 54 15.31 -21.64 -8.60
N GLU A 55 16.49 -21.38 -9.16
CA GLU A 55 17.02 -22.11 -10.31
C GLU A 55 17.30 -23.59 -9.99
N LYS A 56 17.84 -23.88 -8.79
CA LYS A 56 17.97 -25.26 -8.29
C LYS A 56 16.63 -25.97 -8.13
N LYS A 57 15.56 -25.25 -7.75
CA LYS A 57 14.20 -25.82 -7.66
C LYS A 57 13.57 -26.06 -9.04
N TYR A 58 13.94 -25.26 -10.05
CA TYR A 58 13.51 -25.48 -11.44
C TYR A 58 14.21 -26.66 -12.09
N GLN A 59 15.50 -26.87 -11.85
CA GLN A 59 16.25 -28.01 -12.38
C GLN A 59 15.82 -29.36 -11.77
N ASN A 60 15.31 -29.36 -10.53
CA ASN A 60 14.85 -30.58 -9.84
C ASN A 60 13.40 -31.02 -10.19
N ASN A 61 12.66 -30.26 -10.99
CA ASN A 61 11.33 -30.64 -11.47
C ASN A 61 11.34 -30.80 -12.99
N LYS A 62 11.89 -31.92 -13.48
CA LYS A 62 11.51 -32.44 -14.80
C LYS A 62 10.07 -32.96 -14.67
N ILE A 63 9.10 -32.14 -15.07
CA ILE A 63 7.71 -32.57 -15.27
C ILE A 63 7.51 -32.72 -16.77
N ASP A 64 7.17 -33.94 -17.16
CA ASP A 64 7.10 -34.38 -18.55
C ASP A 64 5.91 -33.71 -19.28
N ASN A 65 6.13 -33.37 -20.55
CA ASN A 65 5.25 -32.53 -21.38
C ASN A 65 3.81 -33.06 -21.58
N GLU A 66 3.50 -34.31 -21.19
CA GLU A 66 2.15 -34.87 -21.26
C GLU A 66 1.17 -34.25 -20.25
N THR A 67 1.65 -33.76 -19.09
CA THR A 67 0.76 -33.15 -18.08
C THR A 67 0.25 -31.76 -18.50
N ILE A 68 0.99 -31.05 -19.37
CA ILE A 68 0.60 -29.73 -19.87
C ILE A 68 -0.59 -29.82 -20.84
N VAL A 69 -0.73 -30.94 -21.56
CA VAL A 69 -1.83 -31.13 -22.52
C VAL A 69 -3.15 -31.37 -21.79
N ASP A 70 -3.16 -32.18 -20.72
CA ASP A 70 -4.35 -32.43 -19.91
C ASP A 70 -4.80 -31.21 -19.08
N LEU A 71 -3.86 -30.35 -18.68
CA LEU A 71 -4.18 -29.09 -18.00
C LEU A 71 -4.76 -28.03 -18.95
N LYS A 72 -4.33 -27.99 -20.21
CA LYS A 72 -4.89 -27.08 -21.23
C LYS A 72 -6.33 -27.46 -21.61
N VAL A 73 -6.63 -28.75 -21.77
CA VAL A 73 -7.99 -29.23 -22.10
C VAL A 73 -8.98 -28.98 -20.94
N LYS A 74 -8.53 -28.98 -19.68
CA LYS A 74 -9.38 -28.68 -18.51
C LYS A 74 -9.59 -27.19 -18.23
N THR A 75 -8.73 -26.29 -18.73
CA THR A 75 -8.83 -24.85 -18.44
C THR A 75 -9.76 -24.09 -19.37
N GLU A 76 -10.01 -24.56 -20.59
CA GLU A 76 -10.93 -23.89 -21.51
C GLU A 76 -12.41 -24.04 -21.10
N ASN A 77 -12.75 -25.06 -20.30
CA ASN A 77 -14.14 -25.35 -19.90
C ASN A 77 -14.53 -24.94 -18.46
N ASN A 78 -13.68 -24.24 -17.70
CA ASN A 78 -13.99 -23.83 -16.32
C ASN A 78 -13.68 -22.34 -16.06
N LYS A 79 -14.55 -21.43 -16.53
CA LYS A 79 -14.71 -20.11 -15.87
C LYS A 79 -15.34 -20.33 -14.48
N LYS A 80 -14.55 -20.82 -13.52
CA LYS A 80 -14.95 -20.92 -12.11
C LYS A 80 -15.29 -19.51 -11.61
N ARG A 81 -16.58 -19.24 -11.40
CA ARG A 81 -17.04 -18.00 -10.75
C ARG A 81 -16.45 -17.95 -9.35
N MET A 82 -15.62 -16.95 -9.09
CA MET A 82 -15.08 -16.63 -7.76
C MET A 82 -16.25 -16.50 -6.76
N SER A 83 -16.11 -17.06 -5.56
CA SER A 83 -17.16 -16.92 -4.54
C SER A 83 -17.32 -15.45 -4.13
N LYS A 84 -18.49 -15.09 -3.58
CA LYS A 84 -18.79 -13.71 -3.14
C LYS A 84 -17.81 -13.26 -2.05
N GLU A 85 -17.40 -14.17 -1.18
CA GLU A 85 -16.44 -13.95 -0.10
C GLU A 85 -15.03 -13.70 -0.63
N GLU A 86 -14.56 -14.49 -1.59
CA GLU A 86 -13.26 -14.30 -2.25
C GLU A 86 -13.22 -12.98 -3.01
N TYR A 87 -14.31 -12.65 -3.72
CA TYR A 87 -14.43 -11.37 -4.41
C TYR A 87 -14.32 -10.19 -3.43
N LYS A 88 -15.05 -10.21 -2.30
CA LYS A 88 -14.94 -9.18 -1.25
C LYS A 88 -13.52 -9.07 -0.70
N LYS A 89 -12.85 -10.19 -0.42
CA LYS A 89 -11.45 -10.20 0.03
C LYS A 89 -10.52 -9.57 -1.01
N SER A 90 -10.74 -9.86 -2.30
CA SER A 90 -9.98 -9.25 -3.38
C SER A 90 -10.13 -7.73 -3.44
N LEU A 91 -11.34 -7.20 -3.21
CA LEU A 91 -11.59 -5.75 -3.18
C LEU A 91 -10.89 -5.07 -1.99
N VAL A 92 -10.93 -5.70 -0.81
CA VAL A 92 -10.22 -5.19 0.38
C VAL A 92 -8.72 -5.17 0.12
N LYS A 93 -8.18 -6.25 -0.47
CA LYS A 93 -6.76 -6.32 -0.85
C LYS A 93 -6.39 -5.20 -1.83
N LYS A 94 -7.18 -5.00 -2.89
CA LYS A 94 -6.98 -3.91 -3.86
C LYS A 94 -7.00 -2.51 -3.23
N GLY A 95 -7.83 -2.31 -2.21
CA GLY A 95 -7.83 -1.07 -1.42
C GLY A 95 -6.52 -0.88 -0.66
N LYS A 96 -6.10 -1.89 0.09
CA LYS A 96 -4.84 -1.85 0.86
C LYS A 96 -3.60 -1.71 -0.02
N ASP A 97 -3.56 -2.39 -1.15
CA ASP A 97 -2.45 -2.29 -2.10
C ASP A 97 -2.35 -0.87 -2.68
N TYR A 98 -3.50 -0.24 -2.94
CA TYR A 98 -3.54 1.15 -3.38
C TYR A 98 -3.15 2.14 -2.28
N GLU A 99 -3.58 1.93 -1.03
CA GLU A 99 -3.11 2.72 0.12
C GLU A 99 -1.58 2.66 0.24
N LYS A 100 -0.98 1.47 0.12
CA LYS A 100 0.49 1.29 0.10
C LYS A 100 1.14 2.03 -1.06
N TYR A 101 0.56 1.97 -2.25
CA TYR A 101 1.08 2.64 -3.43
C TYR A 101 1.08 4.18 -3.26
N VAL A 102 -0.04 4.76 -2.80
CA VAL A 102 -0.13 6.19 -2.49
C VAL A 102 0.83 6.55 -1.36
N GLY A 103 0.93 5.73 -0.31
CA GLY A 103 1.89 5.95 0.77
C GLY A 103 3.32 5.99 0.25
N LYS A 104 3.70 5.07 -0.64
CA LYS A 104 5.03 5.04 -1.25
C LYS A 104 5.32 6.29 -2.08
N TYR A 105 4.31 6.82 -2.78
CA TYR A 105 4.43 8.09 -3.49
C TYR A 105 4.79 9.24 -2.54
N PHE A 106 4.12 9.37 -1.39
CA PHE A 106 4.44 10.40 -0.40
C PHE A 106 5.78 10.16 0.30
N GLU A 107 6.15 8.92 0.60
CA GLU A 107 7.49 8.58 1.12
C GLU A 107 8.59 9.04 0.18
N ASN A 108 8.42 8.82 -1.13
CA ASN A 108 9.40 9.24 -2.14
C ASN A 108 9.50 10.76 -2.27
N LEU A 109 8.46 11.51 -1.85
CA LEU A 109 8.49 12.97 -1.72
C LEU A 109 9.10 13.44 -0.38
N GLY A 110 9.58 12.52 0.45
CA GLY A 110 10.23 12.80 1.73
C GLY A 110 9.27 12.98 2.90
N TYR A 111 8.01 12.53 2.79
CA TYR A 111 7.08 12.51 3.93
C TYR A 111 7.28 11.24 4.76
N ILE A 112 7.09 11.38 6.08
CA ILE A 112 6.85 10.26 6.98
C ILE A 112 5.37 9.90 6.88
N VAL A 113 5.06 8.66 6.47
CA VAL A 113 3.68 8.22 6.23
C VAL A 113 3.21 7.25 7.30
N LYS A 114 2.01 7.50 7.85
CA LYS A 114 1.29 6.58 8.74
C LYS A 114 0.06 6.00 8.03
N PHE A 115 -0.13 4.69 8.12
CA PHE A 115 -1.18 3.94 7.42
C PHE A 115 -2.38 3.67 8.32
N ASN A 116 -3.17 4.71 8.58
CA ASN A 116 -4.31 4.65 9.50
C ASN A 116 -5.40 3.66 9.03
N GLY A 117 -5.62 3.52 7.70
CA GLY A 117 -6.57 2.56 7.10
C GLY A 117 -6.16 1.10 7.24
N ILE A 118 -4.85 0.82 7.24
CA ILE A 118 -4.30 -0.54 7.45
C ILE A 118 -4.29 -0.90 8.94
N GLU A 119 -3.95 0.07 9.80
CA GLU A 119 -3.72 -0.14 11.24
C GLU A 119 -5.01 -0.18 12.08
N LYS A 120 -5.99 0.68 11.81
CA LYS A 120 -7.20 0.81 12.68
C LYS A 120 -8.44 0.09 12.14
N GLY A 121 -8.39 -0.42 10.91
CA GLY A 121 -9.56 -0.98 10.25
C GLY A 121 -10.70 0.04 10.12
N LYS A 122 -11.91 -0.46 9.80
CA LYS A 122 -13.05 0.32 9.28
C LYS A 122 -13.70 1.32 10.25
N LYS A 123 -13.12 1.61 11.43
CA LYS A 123 -13.95 2.01 12.57
C LYS A 123 -14.22 3.49 12.82
N ASP A 124 -13.35 4.47 12.58
CA ASP A 124 -13.69 5.84 13.06
C ASP A 124 -13.20 7.02 12.23
N SER A 125 -12.56 6.81 11.07
CA SER A 125 -12.12 7.92 10.23
C SER A 125 -11.99 7.52 8.78
N SER A 126 -12.46 8.37 7.88
CA SER A 126 -12.20 8.31 6.43
C SER A 126 -10.74 8.59 6.04
N ILE A 127 -9.87 8.97 6.98
CA ILE A 127 -8.44 9.19 6.70
C ILE A 127 -7.73 7.83 6.62
N ASP A 128 -7.28 7.47 5.41
CA ASP A 128 -6.51 6.24 5.19
C ASP A 128 -5.02 6.45 5.47
N LEU A 129 -4.45 7.59 5.06
CA LEU A 129 -3.04 7.92 5.26
C LEU A 129 -2.85 9.30 5.88
N ILE A 130 -1.82 9.43 6.70
CA ILE A 130 -1.34 10.70 7.26
C ILE A 130 0.12 10.84 6.84
N ALA A 131 0.44 11.82 5.99
CA ALA A 131 1.79 12.09 5.55
C ALA A 131 2.28 13.41 6.18
N ILE A 132 3.44 13.39 6.83
CA ILE A 132 3.99 14.54 7.57
C ILE A 132 5.40 14.85 7.07
N ARG A 133 5.69 16.13 6.84
CA ARG A 133 7.03 16.62 6.48
C ARG A 133 7.18 18.06 6.97
N ASN A 134 8.16 18.30 7.84
CA ASN A 134 8.34 19.60 8.51
C ASN A 134 7.01 20.05 9.16
N ASP A 135 6.63 21.32 8.99
CA ASP A 135 5.37 21.88 9.49
C ASP A 135 4.19 21.68 8.50
N GLU A 136 4.21 20.58 7.73
CA GLU A 136 3.16 20.23 6.78
C GLU A 136 2.58 18.86 7.08
N ILE A 137 1.25 18.77 7.05
CA ILE A 137 0.50 17.52 7.19
C ILE A 137 -0.48 17.36 6.03
N VAL A 138 -0.46 16.19 5.39
CA VAL A 138 -1.38 15.79 4.34
C VAL A 138 -2.24 14.65 4.86
N LEU A 139 -3.53 14.90 4.98
CA LEU A 139 -4.54 13.92 5.34
C LEU A 139 -5.16 13.39 4.06
N ILE A 140 -5.16 12.07 3.87
CA ILE A 140 -5.42 11.45 2.57
C ILE A 140 -6.48 10.36 2.69
N GLN A 141 -7.48 10.43 1.80
CA GLN A 141 -8.40 9.32 1.53
C GLN A 141 -8.06 8.72 0.16
N CYS A 142 -7.86 7.41 0.13
CA CYS A 142 -7.54 6.62 -1.04
C CYS A 142 -8.80 5.94 -1.60
N LYS A 143 -9.01 6.02 -2.92
CA LYS A 143 -10.09 5.29 -3.62
C LYS A 143 -9.59 4.60 -4.89
N ASN A 144 -9.53 3.28 -4.83
CA ASN A 144 -9.18 2.40 -5.95
C ASN A 144 -10.42 1.78 -6.62
N TRP A 145 -11.22 2.59 -7.32
CA TRP A 145 -12.42 2.11 -8.03
C TRP A 145 -12.21 2.16 -9.54
N LYS A 146 -12.80 1.20 -10.24
CA LYS A 146 -12.79 1.20 -11.71
C LYS A 146 -13.58 2.39 -12.25
N GLU A 147 -13.15 2.94 -13.38
CA GLU A 147 -13.81 4.08 -14.02
C GLU A 147 -15.26 3.76 -14.44
N ASN A 148 -15.49 2.55 -14.95
CA ASN A 148 -16.82 2.05 -15.35
C ASN A 148 -17.67 1.55 -14.17
N SER A 149 -17.22 1.73 -12.93
CA SER A 149 -18.02 1.42 -11.75
C SER A 149 -19.24 2.34 -11.67
N LYS A 150 -20.40 1.79 -11.26
CA LYS A 150 -21.58 2.58 -10.90
C LYS A 150 -21.35 3.49 -9.69
N TYR A 151 -20.30 3.21 -8.90
CA TYR A 151 -19.95 3.99 -7.72
C TYR A 151 -19.04 5.16 -8.11
N LYS A 152 -19.49 6.38 -7.84
CA LYS A 152 -18.71 7.61 -7.97
C LYS A 152 -18.55 8.30 -6.62
N ILE A 153 -17.58 9.19 -6.54
CA ILE A 153 -17.35 10.07 -5.40
C ILE A 153 -18.16 11.34 -5.67
N ASN A 154 -19.12 11.64 -4.79
CA ASN A 154 -19.97 12.81 -4.82
C ASN A 154 -19.51 13.83 -3.76
N HIS A 155 -20.08 15.03 -3.78
CA HIS A 155 -19.73 16.10 -2.83
C HIS A 155 -19.96 15.69 -1.36
N GLU A 156 -20.95 14.86 -1.05
CA GLU A 156 -21.21 14.38 0.31
C GLU A 156 -20.04 13.56 0.87
N LYS A 157 -19.47 12.67 0.06
CA LYS A 157 -18.26 11.91 0.44
C LYS A 157 -17.07 12.81 0.66
N ILE A 158 -16.92 13.87 -0.14
CA ILE A 158 -15.86 14.86 0.07
C ILE A 158 -16.07 15.61 1.40
N LYS A 159 -17.30 16.09 1.67
CA LYS A 159 -17.65 16.79 2.91
C LYS A 159 -17.45 15.91 4.15
N SER A 160 -17.87 14.65 4.10
CA SER A 160 -17.65 13.68 5.19
C SER A 160 -16.16 13.51 5.49
N PHE A 161 -15.33 13.37 4.46
CA PHE A 161 -13.88 13.32 4.64
C PHE A 161 -13.30 14.59 5.25
N VAL A 162 -13.73 15.75 4.77
CA VAL A 162 -13.32 17.04 5.34
C VAL A 162 -13.72 17.13 6.82
N GLY A 163 -14.94 16.71 7.18
CA GLY A 163 -15.39 16.65 8.58
C GLY A 163 -14.46 15.80 9.45
N ASP A 164 -14.18 14.56 9.03
CA ASP A 164 -13.30 13.65 9.77
C ASP A 164 -11.88 14.23 9.94
N THR A 165 -11.39 14.98 8.93
CA THR A 165 -10.08 15.64 9.02
C THR A 165 -10.06 16.77 10.04
N TYR A 166 -11.14 17.54 10.20
CA TYR A 166 -11.24 18.54 11.25
C TYR A 166 -11.25 17.86 12.63
N SER A 167 -12.07 16.83 12.81
CA SER A 167 -12.10 16.06 14.06
C SER A 167 -10.75 15.42 14.39
N PHE A 168 -9.99 14.98 13.39
CA PHE A 168 -8.62 14.50 13.59
C PHE A 168 -7.70 15.58 14.14
N ILE A 169 -7.71 16.79 13.55
CA ILE A 169 -6.85 17.90 13.99
C ILE A 169 -7.23 18.39 15.38
N GLU A 170 -8.53 18.46 15.71
CA GLU A 170 -9.01 18.81 17.05
C GLU A 170 -8.49 17.87 18.12
N LYS A 171 -8.52 16.55 17.84
CA LYS A 171 -8.02 15.51 18.74
C LYS A 171 -6.49 15.44 18.80
N ASN A 172 -5.79 16.08 17.86
CA ASN A 172 -4.32 16.08 17.74
C ASN A 172 -3.79 17.51 17.63
N PRO A 173 -3.86 18.32 18.71
CA PRO A 173 -3.61 19.76 18.65
C PRO A 173 -2.19 20.15 18.22
N ILE A 174 -1.22 19.22 18.29
CA ILE A 174 0.13 19.42 17.76
C ILE A 174 0.16 19.82 16.28
N TYR A 175 -0.85 19.41 15.51
CA TYR A 175 -0.95 19.71 14.08
C TYR A 175 -1.73 21.01 13.78
N LYS A 176 -2.24 21.74 14.78
CA LYS A 176 -3.01 22.98 14.55
C LYS A 176 -2.20 24.07 13.86
N ASN A 177 -0.89 24.10 14.11
CA ASN A 177 0.02 25.08 13.51
C ASN A 177 0.67 24.59 12.21
N TYR A 178 0.35 23.37 11.78
CA TYR A 178 0.89 22.82 10.53
C TYR A 178 0.08 23.38 9.36
N LYS A 179 0.72 23.49 8.20
CA LYS A 179 0.03 23.61 6.92
C LYS A 179 -0.73 22.32 6.64
N ILE A 180 -2.05 22.37 6.72
CA ILE A 180 -2.92 21.20 6.53
C ILE A 180 -3.37 21.12 5.07
N GLN A 181 -3.07 20.01 4.42
CA GLN A 181 -3.62 19.63 3.12
C GLN A 181 -4.56 18.44 3.26
N ARG A 182 -5.66 18.44 2.50
CA ARG A 182 -6.63 17.35 2.47
C ARG A 182 -6.76 16.85 1.04
N ILE A 183 -6.46 15.57 0.81
CA ILE A 183 -6.39 15.03 -0.54
C ILE A 183 -7.22 13.76 -0.69
N PHE A 184 -8.04 13.73 -1.73
CA PHE A 184 -8.55 12.48 -2.31
C PHE A 184 -7.55 11.93 -3.33
N ALA A 185 -6.90 10.82 -3.00
CA ALA A 185 -6.08 10.07 -3.96
C ALA A 185 -6.98 9.08 -4.72
N ILE A 186 -7.18 9.32 -6.01
CA ILE A 186 -8.03 8.48 -6.88
C ILE A 186 -7.20 7.79 -7.96
N SER A 187 -7.49 6.51 -8.20
CA SER A 187 -6.79 5.71 -9.23
C SER A 187 -7.28 5.99 -10.66
N ASN A 188 -8.54 6.44 -10.77
CA ASN A 188 -9.27 6.63 -12.01
C ASN A 188 -10.18 7.84 -11.89
N ARG A 189 -10.77 8.31 -13.00
CA ARG A 189 -11.71 9.44 -13.02
C ARG A 189 -13.09 9.04 -12.45
N ILE A 190 -13.14 8.98 -11.12
CA ILE A 190 -14.31 8.51 -10.36
C ILE A 190 -15.03 9.61 -9.57
N LEU A 191 -14.64 10.87 -9.75
CA LEU A 191 -15.38 12.03 -9.23
C LEU A 191 -16.59 12.30 -10.13
N ASP A 192 -17.76 12.56 -9.53
CA ASP A 192 -18.90 13.08 -10.26
C ASP A 192 -18.89 14.61 -10.38
N LYS A 193 -19.86 15.17 -11.11
CA LYS A 193 -19.98 16.62 -11.33
C LYS A 193 -20.07 17.41 -10.02
N SER A 194 -20.77 16.87 -9.02
CA SER A 194 -20.95 17.54 -7.72
C SER A 194 -19.65 17.59 -6.92
N ALA A 195 -18.88 16.50 -6.90
CA ALA A 195 -17.57 16.48 -6.25
C ALA A 195 -16.59 17.44 -6.93
N ILE A 196 -16.58 17.47 -8.26
CA ILE A 196 -15.73 18.39 -9.03
C ILE A 196 -16.09 19.85 -8.72
N ALA A 197 -17.38 20.20 -8.74
CA ALA A 197 -17.83 21.55 -8.42
C ALA A 197 -17.42 21.95 -7.00
N TYR A 198 -17.70 21.09 -6.02
CA TYR A 198 -17.35 21.35 -4.61
C TYR A 198 -15.84 21.53 -4.41
N ILE A 199 -15.01 20.65 -4.97
CA ILE A 199 -13.54 20.79 -4.88
C ILE A 199 -13.07 22.08 -5.57
N LYS A 200 -13.67 22.45 -6.71
CA LYS A 200 -13.29 23.67 -7.44
C LYS A 200 -13.60 24.94 -6.63
N GLU A 201 -14.73 24.97 -5.93
CA GLU A 201 -15.14 26.08 -5.06
C GLU A 201 -14.34 26.11 -3.75
N ASN A 202 -13.81 24.98 -3.30
CA ASN A 202 -13.15 24.82 -2.00
C ASN A 202 -11.68 24.35 -2.13
N ARG A 203 -10.96 24.79 -3.17
CA ARG A 203 -9.58 24.33 -3.49
C ARG A 203 -8.56 24.58 -2.37
N ASN A 204 -8.80 25.59 -1.55
CA ASN A 204 -7.99 25.91 -0.37
C ASN A 204 -8.23 24.94 0.81
N ILE A 205 -9.37 24.22 0.81
CA ILE A 205 -9.74 23.29 1.88
C ILE A 205 -9.38 21.86 1.51
N VAL A 206 -9.74 21.43 0.30
CA VAL A 206 -9.61 20.05 -0.17
C VAL A 206 -9.29 20.01 -1.66
N ASN A 207 -8.46 19.04 -2.04
CA ASN A 207 -8.13 18.78 -3.43
C ASN A 207 -8.13 17.27 -3.72
N TYR A 208 -7.90 16.89 -4.97
CA TYR A 208 -7.71 15.50 -5.36
C TYR A 208 -6.42 15.34 -6.18
N MET A 209 -5.90 14.12 -6.20
CA MET A 209 -4.84 13.71 -7.10
C MET A 209 -5.28 12.46 -7.86
N LEU A 210 -4.95 12.40 -9.15
CA LEU A 210 -5.09 11.21 -9.96
C LEU A 210 -3.74 10.48 -9.96
N LEU A 211 -3.68 9.35 -9.25
CA LEU A 211 -2.48 8.54 -9.14
C LEU A 211 -2.81 7.12 -9.62
N HIS A 212 -2.51 6.85 -10.88
CA HIS A 212 -2.80 5.56 -11.49
C HIS A 212 -1.87 4.49 -10.92
N MET A 213 -2.44 3.39 -10.41
CA MET A 213 -1.68 2.23 -9.97
C MET A 213 -1.57 1.27 -11.16
N PRO A 214 -0.35 0.93 -11.62
CA PRO A 214 -0.16 -0.06 -12.68
C PRO A 214 -0.79 -1.40 -12.30
N ASP A 215 -1.38 -2.07 -13.30
CA ASP A 215 -1.95 -3.42 -13.16
C ASP A 215 -0.89 -4.51 -13.00
#